data_AF-A0A3D2SFD0-F1
#
_entry.id   AF-A0A3D2SFD0-F1
#
_cell.length_a   1.000
_cell.length_b   1.000
_cell.length_c   1.000
_cell.angle_alpha   90.00
_cell.angle_beta   90.00
_cell.angle_gamma   90.00
#
_symmetry.space_group_name_H-M   'P 1'
#
loop_
_entity.id
_entity.type
_entity.pdbx_description
1 polymer ?
#
loop_
_entity_poly.entity_id
_entity_poly.type
_entity_poly.pdbx_seq_one_letter_code
_entity_poly.pdbx_strand_id
1 'polypeptide(L)'
;MDTYILSQPTRSGNSYWLSNHKNLCGLAHPQLMNPASQDEYYYRKRQYLIKHMVANDYVEQHSARLTADMIRNKVVNLKQLVFEVTDSCNLRCKYCGYGDLYEGYDIRRNSKMTREQVQPLFDYLVGLWTQMPSDSYNDGTKISFYGGEPLLNMPFIKSAVSFFKNLSIHGKQFSFSMTSNAILLDRHIDFLAENEFSLLISLDH
;
A
#
# COMPACT_ATOMS: atom_id res chain seq x y z
N MET A 1 -14.96 3.47 -21.74
CA MET A 1 -14.80 3.24 -20.28
C MET A 1 -14.56 1.77 -20.11
N ASP A 2 -13.29 1.41 -20.12
CA ASP A 2 -12.85 0.19 -20.77
C ASP A 2 -12.42 -0.84 -19.73
N THR A 3 -13.00 -2.04 -19.85
CA THR A 3 -12.45 -3.22 -19.20
C THR A 3 -11.63 -3.94 -20.27
N TYR A 4 -10.45 -4.44 -19.90
CA TYR A 4 -9.47 -4.97 -20.83
C TYR A 4 -9.26 -6.47 -20.57
N ILE A 5 -8.91 -7.22 -21.60
CA ILE A 5 -8.44 -8.60 -21.42
C ILE A 5 -6.93 -8.59 -21.67
N LEU A 6 -6.12 -8.62 -20.61
CA LEU A 6 -4.65 -8.54 -20.71
C LEU A 6 -3.99 -9.90 -20.94
N SER A 7 -3.91 -10.37 -22.20
CA SER A 7 -3.02 -11.48 -22.53
C SER A 7 -1.56 -11.03 -22.61
N GLN A 8 -0.90 -10.90 -21.46
CA GLN A 8 0.55 -10.97 -21.40
C GLN A 8 0.93 -12.41 -21.06
N PRO A 9 1.54 -13.19 -21.99
CA PRO A 9 2.11 -14.47 -21.62
C PRO A 9 3.21 -14.22 -20.60
N THR A 10 3.06 -14.75 -19.39
CA THR A 10 4.16 -14.77 -18.42
C THR A 10 5.32 -15.59 -18.97
N ARG A 11 6.51 -15.53 -18.34
CA ARG A 11 7.63 -16.42 -18.69
C ARG A 11 7.26 -17.91 -18.66
N SER A 12 6.19 -18.27 -17.95
CA SER A 12 5.61 -19.61 -17.86
C SER A 12 4.46 -19.88 -18.83
N GLY A 13 4.12 -18.95 -19.73
CA GLY A 13 3.07 -19.10 -20.75
C GLY A 13 1.63 -18.86 -20.27
N ASN A 14 1.42 -18.36 -19.04
CA ASN A 14 0.08 -18.10 -18.52
C ASN A 14 -0.47 -16.78 -19.06
N SER A 15 -1.76 -16.75 -19.39
CA SER A 15 -2.50 -15.53 -19.74
C SER A 15 -3.40 -15.10 -18.59
N TYR A 16 -3.71 -13.81 -18.51
CA TYR A 16 -4.61 -13.27 -17.49
C TYR A 16 -5.67 -12.37 -18.13
N TRP A 17 -6.70 -12.03 -17.38
CA TRP A 17 -7.64 -10.96 -17.73
C TRP A 17 -7.72 -9.99 -16.55
N LEU A 18 -7.96 -8.70 -16.83
CA LEU A 18 -7.94 -7.64 -15.80
C LEU A 18 -9.04 -6.61 -16.05
N SER A 19 -9.99 -6.50 -15.12
CA SER A 19 -10.93 -5.37 -15.09
C SER A 19 -10.44 -4.31 -14.11
N ASN A 20 -9.91 -3.21 -14.64
CA ASN A 20 -9.51 -2.03 -13.85
C ASN A 20 -10.70 -1.38 -13.12
N HIS A 21 -11.91 -1.45 -13.68
CA HIS A 21 -13.10 -0.90 -13.03
C HIS A 21 -13.55 -1.75 -11.84
N LYS A 22 -13.56 -3.07 -11.98
CA LYS A 22 -14.08 -3.98 -10.94
C LYS A 22 -13.00 -4.47 -9.98
N ASN A 23 -11.73 -4.06 -10.16
CA ASN A 23 -10.57 -4.60 -9.45
C ASN A 23 -10.52 -6.14 -9.50
N LEU A 24 -10.86 -6.72 -10.66
CA LEU A 24 -10.88 -8.17 -10.85
C LEU A 24 -9.74 -8.59 -11.75
N CYS A 25 -8.97 -9.60 -11.33
CA CYS A 25 -8.02 -10.29 -12.18
C CYS A 25 -8.22 -11.80 -12.09
N GLY A 26 -7.85 -12.53 -13.15
CA GLY A 26 -7.90 -13.98 -13.14
C GLY A 26 -7.05 -14.61 -14.21
N LEU A 27 -6.66 -15.87 -13.99
CA LEU A 27 -6.01 -16.68 -15.01
C LEU A 27 -6.98 -16.88 -16.18
N ALA A 28 -6.50 -16.59 -17.39
CA ALA A 28 -7.19 -16.83 -18.63
C ALA A 28 -6.65 -18.10 -19.27
N HIS A 29 -7.53 -19.07 -19.51
CA HIS A 29 -7.18 -20.24 -20.31
C HIS A 29 -6.84 -19.80 -21.75
N PRO A 30 -5.84 -20.38 -22.43
CA PRO A 30 -5.44 -19.97 -23.77
C PRO A 30 -6.58 -19.97 -24.80
N GLN A 31 -7.51 -20.94 -24.72
CA GLN A 31 -8.68 -21.00 -25.60
C GLN A 31 -9.71 -19.90 -25.34
N LEU A 32 -9.75 -19.31 -24.13
CA LEU A 32 -10.58 -18.14 -23.84
C LEU A 32 -10.03 -16.88 -24.55
N MET A 33 -8.72 -16.84 -24.74
CA MET A 33 -8.01 -15.73 -25.41
C MET A 33 -7.93 -15.87 -26.93
N ASN A 34 -8.24 -17.05 -27.49
CA ASN A 34 -8.20 -17.30 -28.92
C ASN A 34 -9.56 -16.96 -29.57
N PRO A 35 -9.67 -15.88 -30.38
CA PRO A 35 -10.92 -15.53 -31.06
C PRO A 35 -11.38 -16.58 -32.06
N ALA A 36 -10.47 -17.43 -32.54
CA ALA A 36 -10.72 -18.53 -33.46
C ALA A 36 -10.92 -19.88 -32.75
N SER A 37 -11.10 -19.90 -31.42
CA SER A 37 -11.39 -21.14 -30.69
C SER A 37 -12.69 -21.76 -31.18
N GLN A 38 -12.63 -23.04 -31.58
CA GLN A 38 -13.80 -23.84 -31.94
C GLN A 38 -14.44 -24.53 -30.72
N ASP A 39 -13.84 -24.37 -29.53
CA ASP A 39 -14.38 -24.91 -28.29
C ASP A 39 -15.60 -24.09 -27.84
N GLU A 40 -16.76 -24.74 -27.88
CA GLU A 40 -18.06 -24.11 -27.60
C GLU A 40 -18.16 -23.56 -26.17
N TYR A 41 -17.54 -24.23 -25.19
CA TYR A 41 -17.55 -23.79 -23.80
C TYR A 41 -16.77 -22.47 -23.65
N TYR A 42 -15.55 -22.41 -24.19
CA TYR A 42 -14.75 -21.18 -24.11
C TYR A 42 -15.32 -20.04 -24.94
N TYR A 43 -15.94 -20.34 -26.08
CA TYR A 43 -16.64 -19.34 -26.88
C TYR A 43 -17.80 -18.71 -26.09
N ARG A 44 -18.70 -19.53 -25.52
CA ARG A 44 -19.83 -19.04 -24.70
C ARG A 44 -19.35 -18.27 -23.48
N LYS A 45 -18.30 -18.75 -22.81
CA LYS A 45 -17.69 -18.08 -21.66
C LYS A 45 -17.12 -16.71 -22.03
N ARG A 46 -16.41 -16.60 -23.17
CA ARG A 46 -15.91 -15.31 -23.70
C ARG A 46 -17.06 -14.34 -23.96
N GLN A 47 -18.11 -14.77 -24.64
CA GLN A 47 -19.28 -13.93 -24.93
C GLN A 47 -19.98 -13.44 -23.66
N TYR A 48 -20.12 -14.31 -22.65
CA TYR A 48 -20.67 -13.92 -21.34
C TYR A 48 -19.80 -12.87 -20.64
N LEU A 49 -18.49 -13.08 -20.59
CA LEU A 49 -17.56 -12.13 -19.99
C LEU A 49 -17.58 -10.79 -20.71
N ILE A 50 -17.63 -10.78 -22.05
CA ILE A 50 -17.76 -9.55 -22.83
C ILE A 50 -19.07 -8.83 -22.46
N LYS A 51 -20.19 -9.52 -22.56
CA LYS A 51 -21.51 -8.93 -22.30
C LYS A 51 -21.68 -8.36 -20.89
N HIS A 52 -21.11 -8.99 -19.87
CA HIS A 52 -21.40 -8.67 -18.46
C HIS A 52 -20.21 -8.05 -17.70
N MET A 53 -19.01 -8.14 -18.25
CA MET A 53 -17.78 -7.75 -17.56
C MET A 53 -16.87 -6.85 -18.40
N VAL A 54 -16.86 -6.94 -19.73
CA VAL A 54 -15.90 -6.22 -20.59
C VAL A 54 -16.59 -5.19 -21.49
N ALA A 55 -16.34 -3.90 -21.29
CA ALA A 55 -17.03 -2.84 -22.03
C ALA A 55 -16.56 -2.63 -23.49
N ASN A 56 -15.39 -3.14 -23.89
CA ASN A 56 -14.85 -3.05 -25.24
C ASN A 56 -13.85 -4.19 -25.53
N ASP A 57 -13.81 -4.68 -26.78
CA ASP A 57 -13.00 -5.82 -27.23
C ASP A 57 -11.49 -5.49 -27.43
N TYR A 58 -10.98 -4.46 -26.76
CA TYR A 58 -9.59 -4.02 -26.87
C TYR A 58 -8.69 -4.77 -25.88
N VAL A 59 -7.76 -5.57 -26.40
CA VAL A 59 -6.62 -6.12 -25.67
C VAL A 59 -5.52 -5.07 -25.70
N GLU A 60 -5.41 -4.23 -24.68
CA GLU A 60 -4.22 -3.38 -24.54
C GLU A 60 -3.03 -4.25 -24.16
N GLN A 61 -1.95 -4.26 -24.95
CA GLN A 61 -0.68 -4.81 -24.49
C GLN A 61 -0.09 -3.86 -23.44
N HIS A 62 -0.42 -4.04 -22.16
CA HIS A 62 0.36 -3.36 -21.11
C HIS A 62 1.73 -4.04 -20.97
N SER A 63 2.68 -3.64 -21.80
CA SER A 63 4.11 -3.77 -21.46
C SER A 63 4.49 -2.53 -20.64
N ALA A 64 3.93 -2.40 -19.44
CA ALA A 64 4.30 -1.29 -18.56
C ALA A 64 5.73 -1.52 -18.06
N ARG A 65 6.71 -1.02 -18.82
CA ARG A 65 8.08 -0.88 -18.32
C ARG A 65 8.04 0.23 -17.28
N LEU A 66 8.35 -0.11 -16.04
CA LEU A 66 8.57 0.89 -15.00
C LEU A 66 9.79 1.73 -15.40
N THR A 67 9.58 3.01 -15.67
CA THR A 67 10.67 3.96 -15.85
C THR A 67 11.01 4.61 -14.52
N ALA A 68 12.23 5.13 -14.41
CA ALA A 68 12.65 5.87 -13.21
C ALA A 68 11.73 7.08 -12.94
N ASP A 69 11.25 7.75 -13.97
CA ASP A 69 10.34 8.90 -13.85
C ASP A 69 8.96 8.49 -13.33
N MET A 70 8.44 7.33 -13.75
CA MET A 70 7.19 6.79 -13.19
C MET A 70 7.31 6.52 -11.69
N ILE A 71 8.41 5.91 -11.26
CA ILE A 71 8.68 5.64 -9.85
C ILE A 71 8.79 6.97 -9.10
N ARG A 72 9.60 7.91 -9.62
CA ARG A 72 9.80 9.23 -9.03
C ARG A 72 8.47 9.98 -8.86
N ASN A 73 7.63 10.01 -9.89
CA ASN A 73 6.31 10.65 -9.84
C ASN A 73 5.39 10.01 -8.79
N LYS A 74 5.46 8.68 -8.60
CA LYS A 74 4.70 7.99 -7.54
C LYS A 74 5.22 8.31 -6.14
N VAL A 75 6.52 8.47 -5.96
CA VAL A 75 7.13 8.88 -4.69
C VAL A 75 6.85 10.36 -4.38
N VAL A 76 6.88 11.23 -5.39
CA VAL A 76 6.49 12.64 -5.24
C VAL A 76 5.03 12.75 -4.78
N ASN A 77 4.14 11.93 -5.35
CA ASN A 77 2.71 11.88 -4.99
C ASN A 77 2.39 10.76 -3.98
N LEU A 78 3.30 10.50 -3.04
CA LEU A 78 3.12 9.46 -2.03
C LEU A 78 1.89 9.73 -1.17
N LYS A 79 0.91 8.83 -1.25
CA LYS A 79 -0.34 8.94 -0.47
C LYS A 79 -0.17 8.53 0.98
N GLN A 80 0.66 7.53 1.24
CA GLN A 80 0.86 6.99 2.57
C GLN A 80 2.32 6.56 2.77
N LEU A 81 2.89 6.97 3.89
CA LEU A 81 4.18 6.49 4.37
C LEU A 81 3.95 5.73 5.66
N VAL A 82 4.33 4.45 5.71
CA VAL A 82 4.13 3.59 6.88
C VAL A 82 5.47 3.28 7.53
N PHE A 83 5.57 3.53 8.83
CA PHE A 83 6.72 3.17 9.65
C PHE A 83 6.39 1.93 10.48
N GLU A 84 7.19 0.89 10.35
CA GLU A 84 7.28 -0.18 11.35
C GLU A 84 8.11 0.33 12.52
N VAL A 85 7.44 0.88 13.53
CA VAL A 85 8.06 1.63 14.62
C VAL A 85 8.89 0.73 15.54
N THR A 86 8.46 -0.53 15.68
CA THR A 86 9.13 -1.56 16.48
C THR A 86 8.57 -2.93 16.12
N ASP A 87 9.39 -3.97 16.21
CA ASP A 87 8.94 -5.38 16.14
C ASP A 87 8.49 -5.91 17.52
N SER A 88 8.61 -5.11 18.58
CA SER A 88 8.20 -5.45 19.95
C SER A 88 6.69 -5.30 20.11
N CYS A 89 6.06 -6.20 20.88
CA CYS A 89 4.65 -6.09 21.24
C CYS A 89 4.44 -6.53 22.70
N ASN A 90 3.52 -5.89 23.41
CA ASN A 90 3.07 -6.28 24.75
C ASN A 90 2.07 -7.46 24.73
N LEU A 91 1.63 -7.89 23.54
CA LEU A 91 0.79 -9.06 23.32
C LEU A 91 1.52 -10.13 22.48
N ARG A 92 1.00 -11.36 22.51
CA ARG A 92 1.51 -12.52 21.74
C ARG A 92 0.37 -13.23 20.99
N CYS A 93 -0.30 -12.51 20.09
CA CYS A 93 -1.44 -13.05 19.34
C CYS A 93 -1.00 -14.22 18.45
N LYS A 94 -1.72 -15.36 18.49
CA LYS A 94 -1.36 -16.57 17.73
C LYS A 94 -1.39 -16.36 16.21
N TYR A 95 -2.35 -15.58 15.73
CA TYR A 95 -2.56 -15.25 14.31
C TYR A 95 -1.84 -13.98 13.88
N CYS A 96 -0.94 -13.45 14.70
CA CYS A 96 -0.12 -12.32 14.29
C CYS A 96 0.69 -12.73 13.05
N GLY A 97 0.83 -11.85 12.05
CA GLY A 97 1.69 -12.09 10.88
C GLY A 97 3.17 -12.33 11.24
N TYR A 98 3.53 -12.10 12.51
CA TYR A 98 4.83 -12.38 13.12
C TYR A 98 4.76 -13.50 14.19
N GLY A 99 3.69 -14.29 14.21
CA GLY A 99 3.42 -15.35 15.18
C GLY A 99 3.57 -16.74 14.56
N ASP A 100 3.38 -17.77 15.40
CA ASP A 100 3.72 -19.18 15.12
C ASP A 100 2.99 -19.82 13.92
N LEU A 101 1.94 -19.17 13.40
CA LEU A 101 1.10 -19.69 12.32
C LEU A 101 1.62 -19.37 10.91
N TYR A 102 2.69 -18.60 10.76
CA TYR A 102 3.24 -18.20 9.47
C TYR A 102 4.71 -18.62 9.32
N GLU A 103 5.14 -19.07 8.15
CA GLU A 103 6.57 -19.34 7.87
C GLU A 103 7.22 -18.14 7.17
N GLY A 104 8.50 -17.88 7.43
CA GLY A 104 9.29 -16.86 6.72
C GLY A 104 9.31 -15.44 7.31
N TYR A 105 8.94 -15.27 8.58
CA TYR A 105 9.08 -13.98 9.28
C TYR A 105 10.49 -13.78 9.86
N ASP A 106 10.93 -12.52 9.92
CA ASP A 106 12.14 -12.14 10.66
C ASP A 106 11.94 -12.39 12.17
N ILE A 107 12.95 -12.98 12.81
CA ILE A 107 12.95 -13.20 14.27
C ILE A 107 12.76 -11.84 14.96
N ARG A 108 11.77 -11.71 15.84
CA ARG A 108 11.58 -10.51 16.66
C ARG A 108 12.82 -10.28 17.53
N ARG A 109 13.50 -9.15 17.30
CA ARG A 109 14.71 -8.76 18.05
C ARG A 109 14.41 -7.72 19.14
N ASN A 110 13.14 -7.37 19.32
CA ASN A 110 12.72 -6.24 20.14
C ASN A 110 13.41 -4.93 19.74
N SER A 111 13.59 -4.77 18.43
CA SER A 111 14.19 -3.60 17.81
C SER A 111 13.22 -2.42 17.83
N LYS A 112 13.76 -1.23 18.07
CA LYS A 112 13.02 0.03 18.06
C LYS A 112 13.66 0.94 17.02
N MET A 113 12.84 1.46 16.12
CA MET A 113 13.28 2.43 15.13
C MET A 113 13.73 3.72 15.82
N THR A 114 14.91 4.23 15.44
CA THR A 114 15.43 5.51 15.94
C THR A 114 15.30 6.61 14.88
N ARG A 115 15.39 7.87 15.31
CA ARG A 115 15.32 9.01 14.40
C ARG A 115 16.48 9.01 13.40
N GLU A 116 17.66 8.65 13.87
CA GLU A 116 18.91 8.66 13.09
C GLU A 116 18.84 7.66 11.93
N GLN A 117 18.22 6.49 12.16
CA GLN A 117 18.02 5.47 11.13
C GLN A 117 17.11 5.95 9.99
N VAL A 118 16.15 6.83 10.29
CA VAL A 118 15.15 7.32 9.33
C VAL A 118 15.54 8.66 8.72
N GLN A 119 16.53 9.35 9.28
CA GLN A 119 16.97 10.66 8.80
C GLN A 119 17.30 10.68 7.29
N PRO A 120 18.00 9.69 6.70
CA PRO A 120 18.27 9.67 5.26
C PRO A 120 16.99 9.59 4.40
N LEU A 121 15.96 8.89 4.88
CA LEU A 121 14.67 8.83 4.19
C LEU A 121 13.96 10.18 4.24
N PHE A 122 14.01 10.87 5.38
CA PHE A 122 13.44 12.20 5.51
C PHE A 122 14.14 13.20 4.59
N ASP A 123 15.46 13.20 4.55
CA ASP A 123 16.25 14.09 3.69
C ASP A 123 15.92 13.83 2.21
N TYR A 124 15.80 12.56 1.82
CA TYR A 124 15.43 12.15 0.47
C TYR A 124 14.03 12.65 0.07
N LEU A 125 13.02 12.42 0.93
CA LEU A 125 11.63 12.83 0.65
C LEU A 125 11.50 14.34 0.59
N VAL A 126 12.13 15.07 1.51
CA VAL A 126 12.14 16.55 1.50
C VAL A 126 12.80 17.07 0.23
N GLY A 127 13.96 16.52 -0.15
CA GLY A 127 14.65 16.91 -1.38
C GLY A 127 13.77 16.71 -2.62
N LEU A 128 13.10 15.55 -2.72
CA LEU A 128 12.19 15.25 -3.81
C LEU A 128 10.99 16.20 -3.85
N TRP A 129 10.30 16.38 -2.74
CA TRP A 129 9.09 17.20 -2.66
C TRP A 129 9.36 18.69 -2.84
N THR A 130 10.58 19.14 -2.56
CA THR A 130 10.99 20.54 -2.79
C THR A 130 11.29 20.80 -4.27
N GLN A 131 11.90 19.83 -4.96
CA GLN A 131 12.26 19.96 -6.37
C GLN A 131 11.09 19.75 -7.33
N MET A 132 10.12 18.93 -6.94
CA MET A 132 8.99 18.55 -7.77
C MET A 132 7.69 18.81 -6.99
N PRO A 133 7.02 19.96 -7.25
CA PRO A 133 5.71 20.23 -6.69
C PRO A 133 4.75 19.09 -7.05
N SER A 134 3.89 18.72 -6.11
CA SER A 134 2.85 17.73 -6.40
C SER A 134 1.87 18.30 -7.43
N ASP A 135 1.58 17.54 -8.47
CA ASP A 135 0.52 17.85 -9.44
C ASP A 135 -0.89 17.63 -8.85
N SER A 136 -0.99 16.95 -7.69
CA SER A 136 -2.26 16.69 -7.04
C SER A 136 -2.64 17.88 -6.15
N TYR A 137 -3.56 18.70 -6.65
CA TYR A 137 -4.36 19.58 -5.81
C TYR A 137 -5.09 18.70 -4.76
N ASN A 138 -4.69 18.77 -3.49
CA ASN A 138 -5.37 18.24 -2.29
C ASN A 138 -5.17 16.79 -1.77
N ASP A 139 -4.39 15.91 -2.38
CA ASP A 139 -4.14 14.58 -1.76
C ASP A 139 -2.93 14.66 -0.79
N GLY A 140 -3.19 15.02 0.47
CA GLY A 140 -2.18 15.02 1.54
C GLY A 140 -1.52 13.65 1.75
N THR A 141 -0.31 13.64 2.29
CA THR A 141 0.43 12.40 2.62
C THR A 141 0.09 11.94 4.03
N LYS A 142 -0.45 10.73 4.17
CA LYS A 142 -0.74 10.12 5.47
C LYS A 142 0.50 9.42 6.04
N ILE A 143 0.98 9.90 7.17
CA ILE A 143 2.07 9.28 7.92
C ILE A 143 1.47 8.29 8.91
N SER A 144 1.82 7.01 8.76
CA SER A 144 1.18 5.90 9.48
C SER A 144 2.19 5.16 10.33
N PHE A 145 1.80 4.82 11.54
CA PHE A 145 2.64 4.09 12.49
C PHE A 145 2.07 2.69 12.73
N TYR A 146 2.91 1.69 12.49
CA TYR A 146 2.61 0.26 12.60
C TYR A 146 3.73 -0.45 13.37
N GLY A 147 3.61 -1.76 13.55
CA GLY A 147 4.63 -2.64 14.10
C GLY A 147 4.02 -3.73 14.98
N GLY A 148 4.79 -4.21 15.96
CA GLY A 148 4.26 -5.06 17.02
C GLY A 148 3.24 -4.31 17.88
N GLU A 149 3.68 -3.31 18.63
CA GLU A 149 2.83 -2.28 19.23
C GLU A 149 3.53 -0.92 19.14
N PRO A 150 3.07 0.00 18.27
CA PRO A 150 3.76 1.26 18.02
C PRO A 150 3.87 2.15 19.27
N LEU A 151 2.90 2.08 20.21
CA LEU A 151 2.93 2.86 21.44
C LEU A 151 4.13 2.52 22.36
N LEU A 152 4.83 1.40 22.13
CA LEU A 152 6.06 1.05 22.86
C LEU A 152 7.28 1.92 22.49
N ASN A 153 7.18 2.73 21.44
CA ASN A 153 8.24 3.62 20.98
C ASN A 153 7.69 5.00 20.59
N MET A 154 6.93 5.60 21.51
CA MET A 154 6.48 6.99 21.42
C MET A 154 7.60 8.03 21.20
N PRO A 155 8.84 7.86 21.69
CA PRO A 155 9.91 8.82 21.38
C PRO A 155 10.12 9.02 19.87
N PHE A 156 10.14 7.92 19.10
CA PHE A 156 10.23 7.99 17.64
C PHE A 156 9.00 8.67 17.03
N ILE A 157 7.79 8.26 17.45
CA ILE A 157 6.53 8.81 16.92
C ILE A 157 6.49 10.33 17.12
N LYS A 158 6.81 10.81 18.33
CA LYS A 158 6.87 12.25 18.65
C LYS A 158 7.88 12.98 17.77
N SER A 159 9.07 12.40 17.56
CA SER A 159 10.10 12.98 16.70
C SER A 159 9.63 13.07 15.24
N ALA A 160 9.00 12.02 14.71
CA ALA A 160 8.46 11.99 13.34
C ALA A 160 7.31 13.00 13.17
N VAL A 161 6.34 13.04 14.09
CA VAL A 161 5.24 14.00 14.07
C VAL A 161 5.75 15.43 14.09
N SER A 162 6.67 15.75 15.01
CA SER A 162 7.28 17.08 15.10
C SER A 162 7.95 17.47 13.78
N PHE A 163 8.69 16.56 13.15
CA PHE A 163 9.33 16.81 11.86
C PHE A 163 8.31 17.12 10.75
N PHE A 164 7.26 16.31 10.58
CA PHE A 164 6.28 16.52 9.51
C PHE A 164 5.38 17.74 9.76
N LYS A 165 5.05 18.08 11.01
CA LYS A 165 4.30 19.31 11.32
C LYS A 165 5.10 20.58 11.04
N ASN A 166 6.41 20.54 11.24
CA ASN A 166 7.30 21.67 10.96
C ASN A 166 7.72 21.75 9.49
N LEU A 167 7.36 20.76 8.67
CA LEU A 167 7.73 20.71 7.26
C LEU A 167 6.73 21.50 6.41
N SER A 168 7.18 22.63 5.87
CA SER A 168 6.39 23.46 4.97
C SER A 168 6.79 23.22 3.51
N ILE A 169 6.06 22.36 2.80
CA ILE A 169 6.21 22.15 1.36
C ILE A 169 4.94 22.59 0.64
N HIS A 170 5.09 23.40 -0.41
CA HIS A 170 3.97 23.90 -1.20
C HIS A 170 3.12 22.75 -1.76
N GLY A 171 1.80 22.82 -1.55
CA GLY A 171 0.86 21.82 -2.05
C GLY A 171 0.89 20.47 -1.31
N LYS A 172 1.56 20.38 -0.16
CA LYS A 172 1.57 19.18 0.69
C LYS A 172 1.01 19.44 2.06
N GLN A 173 0.21 18.49 2.53
CA GLN A 173 -0.29 18.43 3.89
C GLN A 173 -0.02 17.03 4.44
N PHE A 174 0.20 16.94 5.75
CA PHE A 174 0.48 15.68 6.43
C PHE A 174 -0.62 15.39 7.44
N SER A 175 -1.08 14.14 7.45
CA SER A 175 -2.01 13.62 8.47
C SER A 175 -1.41 12.39 9.13
N PHE A 176 -1.86 12.06 10.34
CA PHE A 176 -1.28 10.97 11.12
C PHE A 176 -2.27 9.84 11.34
N SER A 177 -1.79 8.61 11.28
CA SER A 177 -2.58 7.44 11.63
C SER A 177 -1.75 6.38 12.34
N MET A 178 -2.40 5.49 13.07
CA MET A 178 -1.74 4.42 13.80
C MET A 178 -2.62 3.17 13.84
N THR A 179 -2.00 1.99 13.79
CA THR A 179 -2.66 0.74 14.16
C THR A 179 -2.15 0.27 15.51
N SER A 180 -3.03 0.05 16.48
CA SER A 180 -2.64 -0.31 17.85
C SER A 180 -3.59 -1.36 18.45
N ASN A 181 -3.09 -2.14 19.40
CA ASN A 181 -3.91 -3.02 20.24
C ASN A 181 -4.64 -2.29 21.38
N ALA A 182 -4.46 -0.96 21.49
CA ALA A 182 -5.11 -0.06 22.44
C ALA A 182 -4.78 -0.26 23.94
N ILE A 183 -3.96 -1.25 24.33
CA ILE A 183 -3.65 -1.52 25.75
C ILE A 183 -2.89 -0.37 26.43
N LEU A 184 -2.12 0.41 25.67
CA LEU A 184 -1.32 1.53 26.17
C LEU A 184 -1.91 2.89 25.79
N LEU A 185 -3.15 2.91 25.30
CA LEU A 185 -3.74 4.10 24.72
C LEU A 185 -3.95 5.20 25.78
N ASP A 186 -4.37 4.81 26.98
CA ASP A 186 -4.56 5.67 28.15
C ASP A 186 -3.34 6.56 28.46
N ARG A 187 -2.14 6.03 28.24
CA ARG A 187 -0.88 6.74 28.52
C ARG A 187 -0.52 7.82 27.50
N HIS A 188 -1.12 7.75 26.31
CA HIS A 188 -0.68 8.51 25.14
C HIS A 188 -1.82 9.19 24.39
N ILE A 189 -3.07 9.03 24.85
CA ILE A 189 -4.26 9.53 24.15
C ILE A 189 -4.24 11.04 23.96
N ASP A 190 -3.75 11.81 24.94
CA ASP A 190 -3.68 13.27 24.84
C ASP A 190 -2.81 13.70 23.66
N PHE A 191 -1.62 13.12 23.52
CA PHE A 191 -0.73 13.40 22.39
C PHE A 191 -1.36 13.00 21.05
N LEU A 192 -2.07 11.88 21.00
CA LEU A 192 -2.71 11.40 19.77
C LEU A 192 -3.89 12.31 19.37
N ALA A 193 -4.67 12.77 20.35
CA ALA A 193 -5.79 13.69 20.15
C ALA A 193 -5.32 15.08 19.73
N GLU A 194 -4.31 15.64 20.40
CA GLU A 194 -3.68 16.93 20.06
C GLU A 194 -3.11 16.97 18.63
N ASN A 195 -2.77 15.80 18.08
CA ASN A 195 -2.23 15.65 16.73
C ASN A 195 -3.21 14.97 15.76
N GLU A 196 -4.49 14.88 16.13
CA GLU A 196 -5.59 14.43 15.27
C GLU A 196 -5.33 13.06 14.60
N PHE A 197 -4.79 12.11 15.36
CA PHE A 197 -4.49 10.78 14.85
C PHE A 197 -5.76 10.01 14.47
N SER A 198 -5.77 9.45 13.26
CA SER A 198 -6.72 8.38 12.90
C SER A 198 -6.24 7.04 13.46
N LEU A 199 -7.02 6.43 14.35
CA LEU A 199 -6.66 5.16 14.99
C LEU A 199 -7.40 3.98 14.35
N LEU A 200 -6.63 2.96 13.97
CA LEU A 200 -7.14 1.63 13.66
C LEU A 200 -6.88 0.75 14.88
N ILE A 201 -7.94 0.28 15.52
CA ILE A 201 -7.83 -0.56 16.73
C ILE A 201 -8.00 -2.03 16.34
N SER A 202 -7.00 -2.84 16.65
CA SER A 202 -7.05 -4.28 16.44
C SER A 202 -7.93 -4.93 17.51
N LEU A 203 -9.09 -5.43 17.08
CA LEU A 203 -10.04 -6.12 17.94
C LEU A 203 -10.61 -7.33 17.18
N ASP A 204 -10.19 -8.52 17.60
CA ASP A 204 -10.76 -9.77 17.11
C ASP A 204 -11.68 -10.34 18.19
N HIS A 205 -12.90 -10.68 17.78
CA HIS A 205 -13.99 -11.20 18.62
C HIS A 205 -14.13 -12.72 18.49
#